data_AF-A0A3N4KBQ8-F1
#
_entry.id   AF-A0A3N4KBQ8-F1
#
_cell.length_a   1.000
_cell.length_b   1.000
_cell.length_c   1.000
_cell.angle_alpha   90.00
_cell.angle_beta   90.00
_cell.angle_gamma   90.00
#
_symmetry.space_group_name_H-M   'P 1'
#
loop_
_entity.id
_entity.type
_entity.pdbx_description
1 polymer ?
#
loop_
_entity_poly.entity_id
_entity_poly.type
_entity_poly.pdbx_seq_one_letter_code
_entity_poly.pdbx_strand_id
1 'polypeptide(L)'
;MASHADDELVPSTTEGYKVGEKKSVDEYNKLDAEDESLARWKQSLGIGASSAGSIGEPGDMRKVVILELSLLITGRPDVVIDLSALGAVATLKEKPFTIKEGSEYKMRVKFRVQHEVISGLRYLQLVKRKGIKVDKSDEMMGSYGPNTAENPCYEKIFAPEEAPSGMLYRGHYDALSKFMDDDHNTHLEFNWSFNISKTWE
;
A
#
# COMPACT_ATOMS: atom_id res chain seq x y z
N MET A 1 -17.32 12.52 -17.54
CA MET A 1 -17.90 11.31 -16.93
C MET A 1 -16.83 10.57 -16.12
N ALA A 2 -16.25 11.22 -15.10
CA ALA A 2 -15.18 10.65 -14.26
C ALA A 2 -15.66 10.28 -12.83
N SER A 3 -16.96 10.46 -12.55
CA SER A 3 -17.53 10.47 -11.20
C SER A 3 -18.03 9.12 -10.66
N HIS A 4 -17.73 7.98 -11.32
CA HIS A 4 -18.25 6.67 -10.90
C HIS A 4 -17.20 5.73 -10.31
N ALA A 5 -15.90 6.00 -10.47
CA ALA A 5 -14.87 5.10 -9.92
C ALA A 5 -14.67 5.27 -8.41
N ASP A 6 -14.75 6.51 -7.91
CA ASP A 6 -14.60 6.82 -6.47
C ASP A 6 -15.69 6.18 -5.61
N ASP A 7 -16.95 6.19 -6.08
CA ASP A 7 -18.07 5.54 -5.38
C ASP A 7 -17.92 4.01 -5.30
N GLU A 8 -17.14 3.41 -6.19
CA GLU A 8 -16.93 1.96 -6.19
C GLU A 8 -15.78 1.51 -5.29
N LEU A 9 -14.80 2.39 -5.03
CA LEU A 9 -13.60 2.09 -4.24
C LEU A 9 -13.65 2.67 -2.83
N VAL A 10 -14.76 2.43 -2.14
CA VAL A 10 -14.94 2.77 -0.71
C VAL A 10 -14.39 1.64 0.18
N PRO A 11 -13.62 1.94 1.24
CA PRO A 11 -13.17 0.92 2.19
C PRO A 11 -14.35 0.28 2.93
N SER A 12 -14.21 -0.99 3.27
CA SER A 12 -15.12 -1.72 4.14
C SER A 12 -15.00 -1.22 5.58
N THR A 13 -16.15 -1.08 6.24
CA THR A 13 -16.24 -0.73 7.66
C THR A 13 -16.29 -2.00 8.50
N THR A 14 -15.38 -2.14 9.46
CA THR A 14 -15.44 -3.22 10.45
C THR A 14 -16.46 -2.87 11.53
N GLU A 15 -17.50 -3.68 11.68
CA GLU A 15 -18.56 -3.43 12.67
C GLU A 15 -17.99 -3.36 14.09
N GLY A 16 -18.30 -2.29 14.82
CA GLY A 16 -17.83 -2.07 16.18
C GLY A 16 -16.42 -1.49 16.34
N TYR A 17 -15.61 -1.41 15.27
CA TYR A 17 -14.31 -0.74 15.33
C TYR A 17 -14.50 0.78 15.40
N LYS A 18 -13.80 1.41 16.34
CA LYS A 18 -13.76 2.87 16.50
C LYS A 18 -12.31 3.31 16.47
N VAL A 19 -12.00 4.22 15.54
CA VAL A 19 -10.68 4.83 15.45
C VAL A 19 -10.38 5.53 16.77
N GLY A 20 -9.19 5.28 17.33
CA GLY A 20 -8.75 5.87 18.59
C GLY A 20 -8.46 7.37 18.46
N GLU A 21 -8.23 8.03 19.60
CA GLU A 21 -7.81 9.43 19.60
C GLU A 21 -6.42 9.57 18.95
N LYS A 22 -6.32 10.47 17.98
CA LYS A 22 -5.05 10.78 17.32
C LYS A 22 -4.09 11.45 18.30
N LYS A 23 -2.86 10.94 18.39
CA LYS A 23 -1.75 11.53 19.14
C LYS A 23 -0.53 11.63 18.25
N SER A 24 0.18 12.74 18.36
CA SER A 24 1.46 12.96 17.69
C SER A 24 2.58 12.12 18.32
N VAL A 25 3.66 11.93 17.58
CA VAL A 25 4.89 11.28 18.09
C VAL A 25 5.42 12.02 19.33
N ASP A 26 5.35 13.36 19.34
CA ASP A 26 5.77 14.17 20.47
C ASP A 26 4.89 13.98 21.72
N GLU A 27 3.57 13.82 21.54
CA GLU A 27 2.67 13.48 22.64
C GLU A 27 2.95 12.08 23.18
N TYR A 28 3.17 11.10 22.29
CA TYR A 28 3.57 9.75 22.71
C TYR A 28 4.90 9.73 23.46
N ASN A 29 5.87 10.56 23.06
CA ASN A 29 7.15 10.68 23.75
C ASN A 29 7.03 11.28 25.16
N LYS A 30 6.04 12.16 25.38
CA LYS A 30 5.82 12.81 26.69
C LYS A 30 5.01 11.96 27.66
N LEU A 31 4.13 11.11 27.15
CA LEU A 31 3.35 10.18 27.97
C LEU A 31 4.30 9.22 28.70
N ASP A 32 4.15 9.09 30.02
CA ASP A 32 4.90 8.13 30.84
C ASP A 32 6.43 8.21 30.66
N ALA A 33 6.96 9.42 30.45
CA ALA A 33 8.38 9.63 30.14
C ALA A 33 9.33 9.18 31.27
N GLU A 34 8.81 9.03 32.49
CA GLU A 34 9.53 8.49 33.65
C GLU A 34 9.65 6.95 33.65
N ASP A 35 8.89 6.23 32.81
CA ASP A 35 8.92 4.78 32.73
C ASP A 35 9.92 4.32 31.65
N GLU A 36 11.05 3.78 32.09
CA GLU A 36 12.12 3.30 31.21
C GLU A 36 11.65 2.15 30.29
N SER A 37 10.76 1.29 30.76
CA SER A 37 10.25 0.16 29.98
C SER A 37 9.36 0.64 28.84
N LEU A 38 8.48 1.62 29.10
CA LEU A 38 7.64 2.24 28.09
C LEU A 38 8.46 3.10 27.13
N ALA A 39 9.48 3.80 27.60
CA ALA A 39 10.40 4.55 26.74
C ALA A 39 11.13 3.64 25.74
N ARG A 40 11.67 2.50 26.20
CA ARG A 40 12.32 1.51 25.32
C ARG A 40 11.33 0.87 24.35
N TRP A 41 10.10 0.60 24.80
CA TRP A 41 9.05 0.07 23.93
C TRP A 41 8.65 1.07 22.84
N LYS A 42 8.47 2.36 23.16
CA LYS A 42 8.20 3.41 22.16
C LYS A 42 9.34 3.54 21.15
N GLN A 43 10.58 3.52 21.63
CA GLN A 43 11.76 3.56 20.76
C GLN A 43 11.79 2.38 19.78
N SER A 44 11.44 1.17 20.21
CA SER A 44 11.39 0.00 19.31
C SER A 44 10.28 0.11 18.26
N LEU A 45 9.27 0.94 18.49
CA LEU A 45 8.22 1.28 17.53
C LEU A 45 8.58 2.46 16.61
N GLY A 46 9.80 3.02 16.72
CA GLY A 46 10.20 4.22 15.97
C GLY A 46 9.67 5.53 16.56
N ILE A 47 9.18 5.51 17.80
CA ILE A 47 8.62 6.65 18.53
C ILE A 47 9.63 7.03 19.63
N GLY A 48 10.47 8.05 19.41
CA GLY A 48 11.49 8.45 20.39
C GLY A 48 12.34 9.64 19.94
N ALA A 49 13.27 10.12 20.78
CA ALA A 49 14.10 11.28 20.44
C ALA A 49 14.93 11.11 19.14
N SER A 50 15.20 9.86 18.73
CA SER A 50 15.88 9.52 17.48
C SER A 50 14.98 9.60 16.22
N SER A 51 13.66 9.74 16.37
CA SER A 51 12.73 9.92 15.24
C SER A 51 12.57 11.38 14.81
N ALA A 52 13.38 12.29 15.37
CA ALA A 52 13.41 13.72 15.02
C ALA A 52 13.92 14.02 13.61
N GLY A 53 14.43 13.03 12.88
CA GLY A 53 14.76 13.15 11.46
C GLY A 53 13.89 12.22 10.64
N SER A 54 12.97 12.79 9.84
CA SER A 54 12.40 12.03 8.73
C SER A 54 13.55 11.56 7.85
N ILE A 55 13.59 10.25 7.54
CA ILE A 55 14.56 9.69 6.57
C ILE A 55 14.22 10.08 5.12
N GLY A 56 13.17 10.86 4.92
CA GLY A 56 12.79 11.43 3.64
C GLY A 56 13.72 12.54 3.18
N GLU A 57 13.51 12.96 1.93
CA GLU A 57 14.16 14.16 1.41
C GLU A 57 13.74 15.39 2.25
N PRO A 58 14.67 16.32 2.51
CA PRO A 58 14.33 17.56 3.22
C PRO A 58 13.14 18.28 2.56
N GLY A 59 12.08 18.51 3.33
CA GLY A 59 10.85 19.15 2.85
C GLY A 59 9.78 18.20 2.30
N ASP A 60 10.03 16.88 2.26
CA ASP A 60 8.99 15.90 1.96
C ASP A 60 8.01 15.78 3.13
N MET A 61 6.80 16.35 2.95
CA MET A 61 5.74 16.36 3.96
C MET A 61 4.83 15.12 3.91
N ARG A 62 5.08 14.16 3.00
CA ARG A 62 4.27 12.95 2.90
C ARG A 62 4.46 12.10 4.15
N LYS A 63 3.36 11.60 4.69
CA LYS A 63 3.37 10.75 5.89
C LYS A 63 3.64 9.29 5.53
N VAL A 64 3.11 8.84 4.39
CA VAL A 64 3.42 7.55 3.79
C VAL A 64 3.89 7.75 2.36
N VAL A 65 5.01 7.13 2.02
CA VAL A 65 5.57 7.09 0.68
C VAL A 65 5.56 5.63 0.24
N ILE A 66 4.69 5.29 -0.72
CA ILE A 66 4.71 3.97 -1.35
C ILE A 66 5.90 3.94 -2.30
N LEU A 67 6.82 3.01 -2.08
CA LEU A 67 8.06 2.90 -2.84
C LEU A 67 7.95 1.90 -3.97
N GLU A 68 7.27 0.77 -3.73
CA GLU A 68 7.24 -0.35 -4.64
C GLU A 68 5.93 -1.13 -4.48
N LEU A 69 5.34 -1.52 -5.61
CA LEU A 69 4.32 -2.57 -5.68
C LEU A 69 4.86 -3.70 -6.54
N SER A 70 4.90 -4.92 -6.00
CA SER A 70 5.47 -6.07 -6.69
C SER A 70 4.54 -7.26 -6.70
N LEU A 71 4.54 -8.02 -7.79
CA LEU A 71 3.94 -9.35 -7.87
C LEU A 71 5.06 -10.38 -7.80
N LEU A 72 5.13 -11.05 -6.66
CA LEU A 72 6.04 -12.17 -6.41
C LEU A 72 5.43 -13.41 -7.06
N ILE A 73 6.02 -13.87 -8.15
CA ILE A 73 5.45 -14.96 -8.95
C ILE A 73 6.33 -16.19 -8.81
N THR A 74 5.72 -17.32 -8.45
CA THR A 74 6.46 -18.57 -8.30
C THR A 74 7.07 -19.00 -9.64
N GLY A 75 8.38 -19.23 -9.65
CA GLY A 75 9.11 -19.80 -10.80
C GLY A 75 9.56 -18.81 -11.88
N ARG A 76 9.48 -17.49 -11.64
CA ARG A 76 10.07 -16.46 -12.52
C ARG A 76 10.47 -15.21 -11.70
N PRO A 77 11.20 -14.25 -12.30
CA PRO A 77 11.43 -12.96 -11.66
C PRO A 77 10.12 -12.21 -11.40
N ASP A 78 10.08 -11.52 -10.25
CA ASP A 78 8.98 -10.68 -9.81
C ASP A 78 8.68 -9.58 -10.83
N VAL A 79 7.40 -9.21 -10.95
CA VAL A 79 7.02 -7.98 -11.64
C VAL A 79 7.10 -6.86 -10.62
N VAL A 80 8.00 -5.91 -10.83
CA VAL A 80 8.24 -4.80 -9.91
C VAL A 80 7.76 -3.50 -10.53
N ILE A 81 6.89 -2.79 -9.82
CA ILE A 81 6.44 -1.45 -10.15
C ILE A 81 7.11 -0.50 -9.15
N ASP A 82 8.09 0.25 -9.63
CA ASP A 82 8.69 1.34 -8.85
C ASP A 82 7.70 2.50 -8.79
N LEU A 83 7.35 2.91 -7.57
CA LEU A 83 6.43 4.00 -7.25
C LEU A 83 7.13 5.18 -6.56
N SER A 84 8.45 5.08 -6.36
CA SER A 84 9.24 6.07 -5.62
C SER A 84 9.49 7.36 -6.40
N ALA A 85 9.54 7.29 -7.74
CA ALA A 85 9.85 8.43 -8.60
C ALA A 85 8.62 9.32 -8.88
N LEU A 86 8.87 10.62 -9.01
CA LEU A 86 7.85 11.58 -9.45
C LEU A 86 7.35 11.21 -10.85
N GLY A 87 6.04 11.02 -10.97
CA GLY A 87 5.40 10.63 -12.24
C GLY A 87 5.50 9.15 -12.58
N ALA A 88 6.04 8.30 -11.69
CA ALA A 88 6.17 6.85 -11.92
C ALA A 88 4.84 6.19 -12.34
N VAL A 89 3.74 6.67 -11.78
CA VAL A 89 2.39 6.15 -12.04
C VAL A 89 1.79 6.56 -13.38
N ALA A 90 2.33 7.60 -14.04
CA ALA A 90 1.70 8.18 -15.23
C ALA A 90 1.67 7.23 -16.43
N THR A 91 2.65 6.34 -16.54
CA THR A 91 2.81 5.44 -17.71
C THR A 91 2.33 4.01 -17.46
N LEU A 92 1.92 3.69 -16.23
CA LEU A 92 1.55 2.31 -15.85
C LEU A 92 0.32 1.79 -16.59
N LYS A 93 -0.58 2.68 -16.99
CA LYS A 93 -1.75 2.31 -17.79
C LYS A 93 -1.40 2.02 -19.24
N GLU A 94 -0.35 2.65 -19.77
CA GLU A 94 0.07 2.53 -21.18
C GLU A 94 0.93 1.29 -21.43
N LYS A 95 1.55 0.75 -20.37
CA LYS A 95 2.44 -0.41 -20.42
C LYS A 95 1.90 -1.56 -19.57
N PRO A 96 0.85 -2.26 -20.04
CA PRO A 96 0.32 -3.40 -19.32
C PRO A 96 1.36 -4.53 -19.27
N PHE A 97 1.57 -5.08 -18.08
CA PHE A 97 2.35 -6.31 -17.91
C PHE A 97 1.43 -7.52 -18.06
N THR A 98 2.02 -8.65 -18.45
CA THR A 98 1.28 -9.90 -18.66
C THR A 98 1.38 -10.80 -17.45
N ILE A 99 0.23 -11.25 -16.95
CA ILE A 99 0.08 -12.31 -15.95
C ILE A 99 -0.35 -13.58 -16.66
N LYS A 100 0.37 -14.68 -16.44
CA LYS A 100 -0.04 -15.99 -16.96
C LYS A 100 -1.23 -16.49 -16.15
N GLU A 101 -2.26 -16.95 -16.84
CA GLU A 101 -3.42 -17.56 -16.21
C GLU A 101 -3.03 -18.76 -15.32
N GLY A 102 -3.71 -18.94 -14.19
CA GLY A 102 -3.44 -20.00 -13.23
C GLY A 102 -2.09 -19.89 -12.52
N SER A 103 -1.37 -18.78 -12.66
CA SER A 103 -0.15 -18.55 -11.88
C SER A 103 -0.51 -18.12 -10.46
N GLU A 104 0.10 -18.77 -9.48
CA GLU A 104 0.09 -18.28 -8.10
C GLU A 104 1.07 -17.11 -7.94
N TYR A 105 0.62 -16.03 -7.32
CA TYR A 105 1.44 -14.88 -7.00
C TYR A 105 1.12 -14.35 -5.60
N LYS A 106 2.05 -13.59 -5.03
CA LYS A 106 1.83 -12.78 -3.83
C LYS A 106 2.09 -11.34 -4.16
N MET A 107 1.21 -10.45 -3.75
CA MET A 107 1.48 -9.01 -3.85
C MET A 107 2.39 -8.59 -2.68
N ARG A 108 3.39 -7.76 -2.98
CA ARG A 108 4.28 -7.13 -2.01
C ARG A 108 4.17 -5.62 -2.16
N VAL A 109 4.03 -4.91 -1.05
CA VAL A 109 4.16 -3.46 -1.00
C VAL A 109 5.35 -3.10 -0.13
N LYS A 110 6.25 -2.27 -0.67
CA LYS A 110 7.27 -1.58 0.14
C LYS A 110 6.89 -0.12 0.28
N PHE A 111 6.97 0.38 1.49
CA PHE A 111 6.57 1.75 1.80
C PHE A 111 7.38 2.28 2.95
N ARG A 112 7.39 3.61 3.06
CA ARG A 112 8.05 4.34 4.12
C ARG A 112 7.05 5.23 4.83
N VAL A 113 7.07 5.20 6.15
CA VAL A 113 6.31 6.08 7.03
C VAL A 113 7.23 7.15 7.59
N GLN A 114 6.75 8.39 7.61
CA GLN A 114 7.49 9.59 7.99
C GLN A 114 6.63 10.43 8.94
N HIS A 115 7.30 11.19 9.81
CA HIS A 115 6.74 12.25 10.67
C HIS A 115 5.75 11.82 11.77
N GLU A 116 4.88 10.85 11.52
CA GLU A 116 3.85 10.43 12.48
C GLU A 116 3.56 8.92 12.44
N VAL A 117 2.85 8.45 13.46
CA VAL A 117 2.31 7.09 13.49
C VAL A 117 1.09 7.03 12.57
N ILE A 118 1.07 6.02 11.69
CA ILE A 118 -0.05 5.76 10.79
C ILE A 118 -0.89 4.64 11.37
N SER A 119 -2.18 4.91 11.55
CA SER A 119 -3.15 3.94 12.05
C SER A 119 -3.98 3.37 10.91
N GLY A 120 -4.05 2.04 10.84
CA GLY A 120 -4.94 1.37 9.88
C GLY A 120 -4.60 1.64 8.41
N LEU A 121 -3.32 1.66 8.04
CA LEU A 121 -2.93 1.72 6.64
C LEU A 121 -3.56 0.55 5.89
N ARG A 122 -4.15 0.84 4.75
CA ARG A 122 -4.99 -0.05 3.96
C ARG A 122 -4.69 0.09 2.49
N TYR A 123 -4.73 -1.03 1.78
CA TYR A 123 -4.67 -1.10 0.34
C TYR A 123 -6.03 -1.47 -0.23
N LEU A 124 -6.54 -0.64 -1.15
CA LEU A 124 -7.76 -0.87 -1.88
C LEU A 124 -7.44 -1.08 -3.36
N GLN A 125 -8.12 -2.03 -3.98
CA GLN A 125 -7.99 -2.28 -5.41
C GLN A 125 -9.36 -2.49 -6.05
N LEU A 126 -9.55 -1.88 -7.21
CA LEU A 126 -10.71 -2.09 -8.07
C LEU A 126 -10.22 -2.57 -9.43
N VAL A 127 -10.65 -3.76 -9.85
CA VAL A 127 -10.31 -4.30 -11.17
C VAL A 127 -11.54 -4.24 -12.08
N LYS A 128 -11.35 -3.69 -13.27
CA LYS A 128 -12.34 -3.57 -14.32
C LYS A 128 -11.88 -4.27 -15.59
N ARG A 129 -12.84 -4.85 -16.30
CA ARG A 129 -12.64 -5.41 -17.63
C ARG A 129 -13.67 -4.82 -18.58
N LYS A 130 -13.19 -4.15 -19.64
CA LYS A 130 -14.05 -3.40 -20.57
C LYS A 130 -14.98 -2.41 -19.83
N GLY A 131 -14.45 -1.76 -18.79
CA GLY A 131 -15.19 -0.82 -17.96
C GLY A 131 -16.14 -1.43 -16.91
N ILE A 132 -16.33 -2.75 -16.90
CA ILE A 132 -17.19 -3.46 -15.94
C ILE A 132 -16.34 -3.91 -14.76
N LYS A 133 -16.77 -3.63 -13.52
CA LYS A 133 -16.13 -4.14 -12.30
C LYS A 133 -16.20 -5.67 -12.28
N VAL A 134 -15.03 -6.29 -12.14
CA VAL A 134 -14.89 -7.76 -12.05
C VAL A 134 -14.32 -8.20 -10.72
N ASP A 135 -13.62 -7.32 -10.01
CA ASP A 135 -13.06 -7.63 -8.70
C ASP A 135 -12.86 -6.35 -7.86
N LYS A 136 -12.88 -6.50 -6.55
CA LYS A 136 -12.59 -5.45 -5.58
C LYS A 136 -11.94 -6.07 -4.33
N SER A 137 -10.76 -5.56 -3.98
CA SER A 137 -10.01 -6.00 -2.81
C SER A 137 -9.82 -4.87 -1.82
N ASP A 138 -9.82 -5.23 -0.54
CA ASP A 138 -9.65 -4.33 0.58
C ASP A 138 -8.82 -5.03 1.66
N GLU A 139 -7.57 -4.62 1.76
CA GLU A 139 -6.56 -5.28 2.56
C GLU A 139 -6.01 -4.35 3.65
N MET A 140 -6.29 -4.68 4.91
CA MET A 140 -5.70 -4.00 6.06
C MET A 140 -4.22 -4.36 6.19
N MET A 141 -3.35 -3.37 6.04
CA MET A 141 -1.90 -3.55 6.17
C MET A 141 -1.50 -3.53 7.65
N GLY A 142 -2.04 -2.57 8.41
CA GLY A 142 -1.83 -2.41 9.85
C GLY A 142 -1.48 -0.98 10.26
N SER A 143 -0.99 -0.82 11.49
CA SER A 143 -0.48 0.47 11.99
C SER A 143 1.05 0.45 12.05
N TYR A 144 1.66 1.58 11.72
CA TYR A 144 3.11 1.68 11.52
C TYR A 144 3.64 2.98 12.12
N GLY A 145 4.75 2.88 12.86
CA GLY A 145 5.47 4.06 13.33
C GLY A 145 6.34 4.68 12.22
N PRO A 146 6.92 5.86 12.45
CA PRO A 146 7.91 6.43 11.54
C PRO A 146 9.11 5.48 11.34
N ASN A 147 9.56 5.36 10.09
CA ASN A 147 10.78 4.62 9.77
C ASN A 147 12.02 5.38 10.28
N THR A 148 13.03 4.62 10.69
CA THR A 148 14.33 5.13 11.17
C THR A 148 15.45 4.75 10.20
N ALA A 149 16.67 5.22 10.44
CA ALA A 149 17.82 4.84 9.63
C ALA A 149 18.10 3.33 9.67
N GLU A 150 17.82 2.67 10.80
CA GLU A 150 17.99 1.23 11.00
C GLU A 150 16.89 0.42 10.33
N ASN A 151 15.68 0.99 10.21
CA ASN A 151 14.56 0.37 9.52
C ASN A 151 13.96 1.36 8.49
N PRO A 152 14.58 1.48 7.30
CA PRO A 152 14.28 2.56 6.35
C PRO A 152 12.98 2.37 5.55
N CYS A 153 12.41 1.17 5.56
CA CYS A 153 11.12 0.90 4.92
C CYS A 153 10.44 -0.30 5.56
N TYR A 154 9.12 -0.33 5.49
CA TYR A 154 8.32 -1.50 5.80
C TYR A 154 8.04 -2.30 4.53
N GLU A 155 7.83 -3.60 4.71
CA GLU A 155 7.40 -4.53 3.68
C GLU A 155 6.15 -5.29 4.15
N LYS A 156 5.12 -5.31 3.32
CA LYS A 156 3.91 -6.13 3.52
C LYS A 156 3.76 -7.07 2.34
N ILE A 157 3.70 -8.37 2.62
CA ILE A 157 3.36 -9.40 1.66
C ILE A 157 1.92 -9.85 1.97
N PHE A 158 1.05 -9.83 0.97
CA PHE A 158 -0.33 -10.26 1.08
C PHE A 158 -0.46 -11.79 0.92
N ALA A 159 -1.66 -12.30 1.17
CA ALA A 159 -1.96 -13.70 0.94
C ALA A 159 -1.68 -14.10 -0.52
N PRO A 160 -1.31 -15.37 -0.78
CA PRO A 160 -1.20 -15.85 -2.15
C PRO A 160 -2.55 -15.82 -2.85
N GLU A 161 -2.53 -15.40 -4.11
CA GLU A 161 -3.67 -15.37 -5.02
C GLU A 161 -3.33 -16.18 -6.28
N GLU A 162 -4.35 -16.70 -6.95
CA GLU A 162 -4.20 -17.38 -8.24
C GLU A 162 -4.86 -16.54 -9.34
N ALA A 163 -4.10 -16.26 -10.41
CA ALA A 163 -4.64 -15.56 -11.57
C ALA A 163 -5.76 -16.39 -12.24
N PRO A 164 -6.92 -15.80 -12.58
CA PRO A 164 -8.03 -16.55 -13.13
C PRO A 164 -7.66 -17.21 -14.46
N SER A 165 -8.21 -18.39 -14.73
CA SER A 165 -7.84 -19.22 -15.87
C SER A 165 -9.00 -19.60 -16.77
N GLY A 166 -8.70 -19.72 -18.08
CA GLY A 166 -9.64 -20.07 -19.12
C GLY A 166 -9.86 -18.94 -20.12
N MET A 167 -10.29 -19.31 -21.33
CA MET A 167 -10.45 -18.39 -22.45
C MET A 167 -11.35 -17.18 -22.14
N LEU A 168 -12.33 -17.36 -21.26
CA LEU A 168 -13.21 -16.28 -20.83
C LEU A 168 -12.48 -15.22 -20.03
N TYR A 169 -11.45 -15.54 -19.24
CA TYR A 169 -10.74 -14.60 -18.35
C TYR A 169 -9.46 -14.02 -18.98
N ARG A 170 -9.04 -14.49 -20.15
CA ARG A 170 -7.88 -13.90 -20.84
C ARG A 170 -8.23 -12.53 -21.43
N GLY A 171 -7.27 -11.62 -21.46
CA GLY A 171 -7.38 -10.30 -22.07
C GLY A 171 -6.95 -9.16 -21.14
N HIS A 172 -7.35 -7.95 -21.51
CA HIS A 172 -6.94 -6.71 -20.86
C HIS A 172 -7.82 -6.33 -19.66
N TYR A 173 -7.17 -5.86 -18.59
CA TYR A 173 -7.76 -5.41 -17.35
C TYR A 173 -7.20 -4.04 -16.98
N ASP A 174 -8.07 -3.18 -16.47
CA ASP A 174 -7.72 -1.91 -15.83
C ASP A 174 -7.85 -2.08 -14.32
N ALA A 175 -6.88 -1.59 -13.56
CA ALA A 175 -6.92 -1.56 -12.12
C ALA A 175 -6.74 -0.13 -11.59
N LEU A 176 -7.52 0.20 -10.56
CA LEU A 176 -7.35 1.39 -9.74
C LEU A 176 -6.89 0.94 -8.36
N SER A 177 -5.71 1.38 -7.96
CA SER A 177 -5.11 1.06 -6.66
C SER A 177 -5.04 2.30 -5.81
N LYS A 178 -5.38 2.17 -4.52
CA LYS A 178 -5.43 3.27 -3.56
C LYS A 178 -4.86 2.83 -2.21
N PHE A 179 -3.98 3.65 -1.65
CA PHE A 179 -3.46 3.51 -0.29
C PHE A 179 -4.06 4.60 0.59
N MET A 180 -4.68 4.20 1.70
CA MET A 180 -5.30 5.14 2.63
C MET A 180 -5.20 4.65 4.08
N ASP A 181 -5.55 5.51 5.04
CA ASP A 181 -5.52 5.20 6.47
C ASP A 181 -6.88 5.43 7.15
N ASP A 182 -6.96 5.11 8.45
CA ASP A 182 -8.15 5.30 9.27
C ASP A 182 -8.51 6.79 9.48
N ASP A 183 -7.57 7.71 9.26
CA ASP A 183 -7.78 9.16 9.26
C ASP A 183 -8.35 9.66 7.92
N HIS A 184 -8.67 8.76 6.99
CA HIS A 184 -9.15 9.02 5.63
C HIS A 184 -8.16 9.78 4.73
N ASN A 185 -6.87 9.80 5.06
CA ASN A 185 -5.85 10.36 4.18
C ASN A 185 -5.60 9.38 3.03
N THR A 186 -5.58 9.89 1.80
CA THR A 186 -5.09 9.13 0.64
C THR A 186 -3.60 9.41 0.47
N HIS A 187 -2.79 8.36 0.53
CA HIS A 187 -1.32 8.46 0.44
C HIS A 187 -0.82 8.28 -1.00
N LEU A 188 -1.47 7.41 -1.77
CA LEU A 188 -1.22 7.22 -3.19
C LEU A 188 -2.44 6.62 -3.86
N GLU A 189 -2.80 7.13 -5.03
CA GLU A 189 -3.85 6.56 -5.87
C GLU A 189 -3.39 6.57 -7.34
N PHE A 190 -3.56 5.45 -8.04
CA PHE A 190 -3.11 5.35 -9.43
C PHE A 190 -3.87 4.30 -10.24
N ASN A 191 -3.94 4.55 -11.54
CA ASN A 191 -4.46 3.61 -12.51
C ASN A 191 -3.31 2.87 -13.19
N TRP A 192 -3.50 1.59 -13.42
CA TRP A 192 -2.55 0.72 -14.10
C TRP A 192 -3.32 -0.35 -14.85
N SER A 193 -2.65 -1.04 -15.77
CA SER A 193 -3.29 -2.06 -16.59
C SER A 193 -2.46 -3.33 -16.64
N PHE A 194 -3.12 -4.45 -16.88
CA PHE A 194 -2.46 -5.75 -17.03
C PHE A 194 -3.23 -6.66 -17.97
N ASN A 195 -2.55 -7.66 -18.50
CA ASN A 195 -3.15 -8.65 -19.38
C ASN A 195 -3.11 -10.02 -18.72
N ILE A 196 -4.19 -10.79 -18.81
CA ILE A 196 -4.16 -12.22 -18.49
C ILE A 196 -4.01 -13.01 -19.79
N SER A 197 -2.97 -13.84 -19.88
CA SER A 197 -2.65 -14.62 -21.07
C SER A 197 -2.34 -16.08 -20.73
N LYS A 198 -2.30 -16.96 -21.74
CA LYS A 198 -1.89 -18.37 -21.57
C LYS A 198 -0.38 -18.50 -21.29
N THR A 199 0.37 -17.52 -21.76
CA THR A 199 1.83 -17.42 -21.64
C THR A 199 2.20 -16.09 -20.97
N TRP A 200 3.46 -15.99 -20.55
CA TRP A 200 4.01 -14.75 -20.00
C TRP A 200 4.40 -13.73 -21.07
N GLU A 201 4.50 -14.19 -22.32
CA GLU A 201 4.61 -13.39 -23.54
C GLU A 201 3.21 -13.11 -24.11
#